data_AF-A0A9D6SM79-F1
#
_entry.id   AF-A0A9D6SM79-F1
#
_cell.length_a   1.000
_cell.length_b   1.000
_cell.length_c   1.000
_cell.angle_alpha   90.00
_cell.angle_beta   90.00
_cell.angle_gamma   90.00
#
_symmetry.space_group_name_H-M   'P 1'
#
loop_
_entity.id
_entity.type
_entity.pdbx_description
1 polymer ?
#
loop_
_entity_poly.entity_id
_entity_poly.type
_entity_poly.pdbx_seq_one_letter_code
_entity_poly.pdbx_strand_id
1 'polypeptide(L)' 'MAAEISEKLGIKPELRKGDNGVFDVVADGVTIFSKDREGRFPKPGEIVRALHEAT' A
#
# COMPACT_ATOMS: atom_id res chain seq x y z
N MET A 1 -7.07 5.72 0.56
CA MET A 1 -6.14 4.59 0.39
C MET A 1 -6.61 3.35 1.14
N ALA A 2 -6.57 3.28 2.47
CA ALA A 2 -7.08 2.11 3.20
C ALA A 2 -8.57 1.81 2.90
N ALA A 3 -9.41 2.84 2.85
CA ALA A 3 -10.80 2.73 2.41
C ALA A 3 -10.92 2.21 0.96
N GLU A 4 -10.10 2.75 0.04
CA GLU A 4 -10.11 2.36 -1.38
C GLU A 4 -9.73 0.89 -1.59
N ILE A 5 -8.76 0.37 -0.84
CA ILE A 5 -8.36 -1.05 -0.88
C ILE A 5 -9.52 -1.92 -0.40
N SER A 6 -10.16 -1.54 0.71
CA SER A 6 -11.30 -2.29 1.25
C SER A 6 -12.51 -2.28 0.33
N GLU A 7 -12.80 -1.16 -0.34
CA GLU A 7 -13.94 -1.06 -1.25
C GLU A 7 -13.70 -1.80 -2.57
N LYS A 8 -12.49 -1.73 -3.14
CA LYS A 8 -12.19 -2.30 -4.46
C LYS A 8 -11.79 -3.77 -4.42
N LEU A 9 -11.08 -4.20 -3.38
CA LEU A 9 -10.53 -5.56 -3.27
C LEU A 9 -11.25 -6.41 -2.22
N GLY A 10 -12.08 -5.81 -1.36
CA GLY A 10 -12.70 -6.51 -0.23
C GLY A 10 -11.69 -6.92 0.86
N ILE A 11 -10.42 -6.52 0.72
CA ILE A 11 -9.34 -6.82 1.67
C ILE A 11 -9.33 -5.72 2.72
N LYS A 12 -9.33 -6.08 4.00
CA LYS A 12 -9.17 -5.11 5.09
C LYS A 12 -7.68 -4.88 5.34
N PRO A 13 -7.09 -3.74 4.92
CA PRO A 13 -5.69 -3.47 5.18
C PRO A 13 -5.47 -3.18 6.67
N GLU A 14 -4.41 -3.78 7.24
CA GLU A 14 -3.95 -3.44 8.58
C GLU A 14 -3.05 -2.20 8.53
N LEU A 15 -3.44 -1.12 9.21
CA LEU A 15 -2.53 -0.01 9.45
C LEU A 15 -1.62 -0.34 10.62
N ARG A 16 -0.36 -0.66 10.33
CA ARG A 16 0.69 -0.68 11.33
C ARG A 16 1.31 0.71 11.43
N LYS A 17 1.29 1.27 12.64
CA LYS A 17 1.95 2.55 12.92
C LYS A 17 3.46 2.32 12.79
N GLY A 18 4.07 2.93 11.78
CA GLY A 18 5.52 2.98 11.63
C GLY A 18 6.12 4.15 12.41
N ASP A 19 7.44 4.07 12.62
CA ASP A 19 8.26 5.15 13.17
C ASP A 19 8.99 5.93 12.05
N ASN A 20 9.52 7.11 12.36
CA ASN A 20 10.35 7.94 11.46
C ASN A 20 9.70 8.45 10.15
N GLY A 21 8.36 8.49 10.05
CA GLY A 21 7.67 9.09 8.89
C GLY A 21 7.76 8.27 7.59
N VAL A 22 8.15 7.02 7.72
CA VAL A 22 8.18 6.01 6.66
C VAL A 22 6.75 5.57 6.33
N PHE A 23 6.50 5.29 5.06
CA PHE A 23 5.24 4.73 4.59
C PHE A 23 5.54 3.63 3.58
N ASP A 24 5.38 2.39 4.02
CA ASP A 24 5.56 1.21 3.19
C ASP A 24 4.23 0.45 3.08
N VAL A 25 3.96 -0.10 1.91
CA VAL A 25 2.84 -0.99 1.66
C VAL A 25 3.39 -2.36 1.30
N VAL A 26 3.00 -3.35 2.08
CA VAL A 26 3.45 -4.74 1.95
C VAL A 26 2.24 -5.61 1.68
N ALA A 27 2.35 -6.47 0.66
CA ALA A 27 1.36 -7.48 0.31
C ALA A 27 2.06 -8.84 0.25
N ASP A 28 1.52 -9.85 0.93
CA ASP A 28 2.08 -11.21 0.98
C ASP A 28 3.58 -11.28 1.35
N GLY A 29 4.02 -10.38 2.23
CA GLY A 29 5.42 -10.27 2.66
C GLY A 29 6.35 -9.55 1.67
N VAL A 30 5.83 -9.09 0.54
CA VAL A 30 6.55 -8.32 -0.48
C VAL A 30 6.18 -6.85 -0.40
N THR A 31 7.19 -5.98 -0.30
CA THR A 31 6.97 -4.53 -0.35
C THR A 31 6.59 -4.11 -1.76
N ILE A 32 5.32 -3.77 -1.97
CA ILE A 32 4.77 -3.32 -3.25
C ILE A 32 4.87 -1.80 -3.42
N PHE A 33 5.08 -1.04 -2.34
CA PHE A 33 5.34 0.40 -2.39
C PHE A 33 6.17 0.86 -1.20
N SER A 34 7.07 1.82 -1.41
CA SER A 34 7.79 2.49 -0.32
C SER A 34 7.95 3.98 -0.63
N LYS A 35 7.45 4.82 0.27
CA LYS A 35 7.58 6.29 0.18
C LYS A 35 9.03 6.74 0.27
N ASP A 36 9.85 6.04 1.05
CA ASP A 36 11.28 6.37 1.19
C ASP A 36 12.01 6.17 -0.15
N ARG A 37 11.69 5.08 -0.85
CA ARG A 37 12.23 4.79 -2.19
C ARG A 37 11.70 5.74 -3.26
N GLU A 38 10.40 6.05 -3.23
CA GLU A 38 9.74 6.85 -4.27
C GLU A 38 9.84 8.37 -4.03
N GLY A 39 10.17 8.79 -2.81
CA GLY A 39 10.19 10.20 -2.41
C GLY A 39 8.80 10.88 -2.39
N ARG A 40 7.71 10.11 -2.52
CA ARG A 40 6.34 10.61 -2.60
C ARG A 40 5.35 9.65 -1.96
N PHE A 41 4.14 10.14 -1.70
CA PHE A 41 3.02 9.28 -1.36
C PHE A 41 2.47 8.55 -2.60
N PRO A 42 1.84 7.37 -2.43
CA PRO A 42 1.21 6.67 -3.53
C PRO A 42 0.06 7.50 -4.11
N LYS A 43 -0.11 7.42 -5.42
CA LYS A 43 -1.26 8.02 -6.12
C LYS A 43 -2.52 7.18 -5.87
N PRO A 44 -3.72 7.78 -5.98
CA PRO A 44 -4.97 7.03 -5.96
C PRO A 44 -4.93 5.87 -6.97
N GLY A 45 -5.36 4.66 -6.56
CA GLY A 45 -5.35 3.45 -7.40
C GLY A 45 -3.99 2.78 -7.64
N GLU A 46 -2.86 3.40 -7.30
CA GLU A 46 -1.51 2.84 -7.53
C GLU A 46 -1.30 1.53 -6.77
N ILE A 47 -1.66 1.54 -5.47
CA ILE A 47 -1.57 0.37 -4.61
C ILE A 47 -2.51 -0.75 -5.08
N VAL A 48 -3.72 -0.40 -5.53
CA VAL A 48 -4.69 -1.37 -6.02
C VAL A 48 -4.18 -2.06 -7.28
N ARG A 49 -3.54 -1.31 -8.19
CA ARG A 49 -2.94 -1.88 -9.39
C ARG A 49 -1.75 -2.79 -9.06
N ALA A 50 -0.88 -2.36 -8.14
CA ALA A 50 0.24 -3.17 -7.68
C ALA A 50 -0.21 -4.48 -7.01
N LEU A 51 -1.32 -4.45 -6.27
CA LEU A 51 -1.93 -5.66 -5.68
C LEU A 51 -2.47 -6.62 -6.75
N HIS A 52 -3.05 -6.11 -7.83
CA HIS A 52 -3.50 -6.93 -8.96
C HIS A 52 -2.34 -7.58 -9.74
N GLU A 53 -1.20 -6.89 -9.86
CA GLU A 53 -0.01 -7.42 -10.56
C GLU A 53 0.78 -8.42 -9.71
N ALA A 54 0.57 -8.44 -8.40
CA ALA A 54 1.21 -9.36 -7.46
C ALA A 54 0.49 -10.72 -7.31
N THR A 55 -0.67 -10.90 -7.96
CA THR A 55 -1.48 -12.15 -7.99
C THR A 55 -1.32 -12.85 -9.34
#